data_AF-H3ZH87-F1
#
_entry.id   AF-H3ZH87-F1
#
_cell.length_a   1.000
_cell.length_b   1.000
_cell.length_c   1.000
_cell.angle_alpha   90.00
_cell.angle_beta   90.00
_cell.angle_gamma   90.00
#
_symmetry.space_group_name_H-M   'P 1'
#
loop_
_entity.id
_entity.type
_entity.pdbx_description
1 polymer ?
#
loop_
_entity_poly.entity_id
_entity_poly.type
_entity_poly.pdbx_seq_one_letter_code
_entity_poly.pdbx_strand_id
1 'polypeptide(L)'
;MKKLVSIIENTRPAYTAEPVTNAKGVIVEILLESIVAWRVSYDESDDSDSSFAEPITIQCGLPSEYAIYYSDSERWSIPGITSDKGLDKLLIYFSQNAKKKM
;
A
#
# COMPACT_ATOMS: atom_id res chain seq x y z
N MET A 1 23.01 -14.20 -5.86
CA MET A 1 21.71 -13.52 -5.73
C MET A 1 21.63 -12.45 -6.81
N LYS A 2 20.77 -12.65 -7.81
CA LYS A 2 20.49 -11.64 -8.84
C LYS A 2 19.20 -10.94 -8.44
N LYS A 3 19.22 -9.61 -8.40
CA LYS A 3 18.04 -8.79 -8.15
C LYS A 3 17.74 -8.02 -9.42
N LEU A 4 16.59 -8.32 -10.03
CA LEU A 4 16.08 -7.55 -11.15
C LEU A 4 15.08 -6.53 -10.61
N VAL A 5 15.26 -5.26 -10.96
CA VAL A 5 14.34 -4.18 -10.59
C VAL A 5 13.81 -3.55 -11.86
N SER A 6 12.48 -3.48 -11.97
CA SER A 6 11.77 -2.85 -13.09
C SER A 6 10.84 -1.77 -12.57
N ILE A 7 10.73 -0.68 -13.32
CA ILE A 7 9.71 0.36 -13.09
C ILE A 7 8.64 0.17 -14.16
N ILE A 8 7.40 -0.02 -13.72
CA ILE A 8 6.24 -0.21 -14.58
C ILE A 8 5.31 0.97 -14.40
N GLU A 9 4.99 1.67 -15.48
CA GLU A 9 4.02 2.78 -15.43
C GLU A 9 2.66 2.31 -14.93
N ASN A 10 2.01 3.14 -14.11
CA ASN A 10 0.70 2.80 -13.60
C ASN A 10 -0.35 3.02 -14.70
N THR A 11 -0.92 1.92 -15.20
CA THR A 11 -1.90 1.95 -16.30
C THR A 11 -3.35 1.99 -15.82
N ARG A 12 -3.59 1.77 -14.51
CA ARG A 12 -4.93 1.75 -13.90
C ARG A 12 -5.03 2.78 -12.79
N PRO A 13 -6.18 3.47 -12.60
CA PRO A 13 -6.31 4.48 -11.56
C PRO A 13 -6.21 3.87 -10.15
N ALA A 14 -5.04 4.03 -9.52
CA ALA A 14 -4.70 3.47 -8.22
C ALA A 14 -4.04 4.53 -7.34
N TYR A 15 -4.30 4.42 -6.04
CA TYR A 15 -3.88 5.41 -5.05
C TYR A 15 -3.26 4.73 -3.84
N THR A 16 -2.23 5.33 -3.25
CA THR A 16 -1.91 5.06 -1.85
C THR A 16 -2.95 5.76 -0.98
N ALA A 17 -3.34 5.12 0.11
CA ALA A 17 -4.35 5.56 1.03
C ALA A 17 -3.80 5.57 2.45
N GLU A 18 -3.54 6.76 2.98
CA GLU A 18 -2.95 6.96 4.30
C GLU A 18 -4.04 7.37 5.31
N PRO A 19 -4.15 6.69 6.47
CA PRO A 19 -5.07 7.08 7.51
C PRO A 19 -4.54 8.28 8.31
N VAL A 20 -5.30 9.36 8.34
CA VAL A 20 -5.04 10.49 9.24
C VAL A 20 -5.82 10.28 10.53
N THR A 21 -5.11 10.27 11.65
CA THR A 21 -5.71 10.09 12.97
C THR A 21 -5.64 11.38 13.79
N ASN A 22 -6.65 11.60 14.64
CA ASN A 22 -6.62 12.68 15.61
C ASN A 22 -5.81 12.31 16.87
N ALA A 23 -5.70 13.23 17.82
CA ALA A 23 -4.98 13.01 19.09
C ALA A 23 -5.52 11.85 19.95
N LYS A 24 -6.72 11.32 19.67
CA LYS A 24 -7.32 10.16 20.35
C LYS A 24 -7.09 8.85 19.56
N GLY A 25 -6.30 8.88 18.49
CA GLY A 25 -6.05 7.72 17.63
C GLY A 25 -7.25 7.32 16.77
N VAL A 26 -8.25 8.19 16.61
CA VAL A 26 -9.43 7.94 15.76
C VAL A 26 -9.11 8.43 14.35
N ILE A 27 -9.36 7.58 13.35
CA ILE A 27 -9.23 7.93 11.94
C ILE A 27 -10.30 8.97 11.59
N VAL A 28 -9.87 10.14 11.11
CA VAL A 28 -10.75 11.24 10.71
C VAL A 28 -10.81 11.43 9.21
N GLU A 29 -9.79 10.99 8.49
CA GLU A 29 -9.64 11.17 7.05
C GLU A 29 -8.74 10.07 6.47
N ILE A 30 -8.93 9.78 5.19
CA ILE A 30 -8.01 8.97 4.39
C ILE A 30 -7.46 9.86 3.28
N LEU A 31 -6.16 10.13 3.31
CA LEU A 31 -5.49 10.88 2.26
C LEU A 31 -5.17 9.94 1.10
N LEU A 32 -5.57 10.34 -0.11
CA LEU A 32 -5.29 9.59 -1.33
C LEU A 32 -4.19 10.29 -2.13
N GLU A 33 -3.15 9.55 -2.47
CA GLU A 33 -2.11 10.01 -3.39
C GLU A 33 -2.04 9.10 -4.61
N SER A 34 -1.99 9.70 -5.80
CA SER A 34 -1.95 8.94 -7.05
C SER A 34 -0.66 8.15 -7.19
N ILE A 35 -0.79 6.88 -7.55
CA ILE A 35 0.33 6.02 -7.91
C ILE A 35 0.66 6.30 -9.38
N VAL A 36 1.89 6.73 -9.66
CA VAL A 36 2.35 7.04 -11.02
C VAL A 36 3.07 5.86 -11.68
N ALA A 37 3.68 4.99 -10.86
CA ALA A 37 4.37 3.80 -11.32
C ALA A 37 4.46 2.76 -10.20
N TRP A 38 4.97 1.58 -10.55
CA TRP A 38 5.24 0.48 -9.64
C TRP A 38 6.70 0.09 -9.76
N ARG A 39 7.40 0.03 -8.64
CA ARG A 39 8.71 -0.60 -8.54
C ARG A 39 8.50 -2.08 -8.28
N VAL A 40 8.84 -2.92 -9.23
CA VAL A 40 8.79 -4.37 -9.07
C VAL A 40 10.20 -4.89 -8.89
N SER A 41 10.46 -5.58 -7.78
CA SER A 41 11.74 -6.28 -7.58
C SER A 41 11.51 -7.78 -7.60
N TYR A 42 12.35 -8.46 -8.35
CA TYR A 42 12.43 -9.91 -8.42
C TYR A 42 13.74 -10.35 -7.79
N ASP A 43 13.65 -11.17 -6.75
CA ASP A 43 14.81 -11.79 -6.12
C ASP A 43 14.84 -13.27 -6.55
N GLU A 44 15.75 -13.59 -7.48
CA GLU A 44 16.06 -14.98 -7.88
C GLU A 44 16.95 -15.60 -6.80
N SER A 45 16.43 -16.60 -6.11
CA SER A 45 17.17 -17.40 -5.13
C SER A 45 17.00 -18.90 -5.43
N ASP A 46 17.99 -19.71 -5.04
CA ASP A 46 18.01 -21.15 -5.32
C ASP A 46 16.86 -21.91 -4.63
N ASP A 47 16.25 -21.34 -3.58
CA ASP A 47 15.20 -21.97 -2.77
C ASP A 47 13.78 -21.44 -3.05
N SER A 48 13.63 -20.24 -3.62
CA SER A 48 12.33 -19.71 -4.08
C SER A 48 12.48 -18.43 -4.91
N ASP A 49 11.61 -18.27 -5.90
CA ASP A 49 11.41 -16.99 -6.57
C ASP A 49 10.45 -16.13 -5.74
N SER A 50 10.90 -14.92 -5.37
CA SER A 50 10.02 -13.93 -4.74
C SER A 50 9.97 -12.67 -5.59
N SER A 51 8.77 -12.12 -5.72
CA SER A 51 8.55 -10.83 -6.35
C SER A 51 7.73 -9.95 -5.43
N PHE A 52 8.05 -8.67 -5.42
CA PHE A 52 7.30 -7.69 -4.65
C PHE A 52 7.15 -6.41 -5.45
N ALA A 53 6.00 -5.74 -5.27
CA ALA A 53 5.66 -4.51 -5.95
C ALA A 53 5.44 -3.39 -4.91
N GLU A 54 6.12 -2.27 -5.12
CA GLU A 54 6.00 -1.04 -4.33
C GLU A 54 5.38 0.06 -5.18
N PRO A 55 4.39 0.81 -4.67
CA PRO A 55 3.90 1.98 -5.37
C PRO A 55 4.97 3.07 -5.41
N ILE A 56 4.99 3.82 -6.51
CA ILE A 56 5.74 5.07 -6.65
C ILE A 56 4.69 6.18 -6.76
N THR A 57 4.75 7.14 -5.85
CA THR A 57 3.91 8.34 -5.87
C THR A 57 4.74 9.56 -6.25
N ILE A 58 4.10 10.72 -6.39
CA ILE A 58 4.78 11.97 -6.77
C ILE A 58 5.58 12.51 -5.58
N GLN A 59 5.03 12.39 -4.37
CA GLN A 59 5.74 12.70 -3.15
C GLN A 59 6.83 11.64 -2.93
N CYS A 60 8.04 12.10 -2.61
CA CYS A 60 9.16 11.20 -2.37
C CYS A 60 8.99 10.49 -1.03
N GLY A 61 8.51 9.24 -1.09
CA GLY A 61 8.44 8.34 0.06
C GLY A 61 7.04 7.78 0.26
N LEU A 62 6.96 6.54 0.74
CA LEU A 62 5.69 5.94 1.12
C LEU A 62 5.40 6.20 2.59
N PRO A 63 4.13 6.38 2.97
CA PRO A 63 3.74 6.45 4.37
C PRO A 63 4.21 5.20 5.11
N SER A 64 4.44 5.33 6.42
CA SER A 64 4.76 4.17 7.26
C SER A 64 3.63 3.13 7.29
N GLU A 65 2.40 3.55 6.98
CA GLU A 65 1.21 2.72 6.94
C GLU A 65 0.27 3.26 5.88
N TYR A 66 -0.05 2.44 4.89
CA TYR A 66 -0.94 2.79 3.80
C TYR A 66 -1.65 1.55 3.27
N ALA A 67 -2.71 1.79 2.52
CA ALA A 67 -3.32 0.79 1.64
C ALA A 67 -3.25 1.25 0.19
N ILE A 68 -3.50 0.33 -0.73
CA ILE A 68 -3.72 0.60 -2.14
C ILE A 68 -5.22 0.64 -2.37
N TYR A 69 -5.71 1.72 -2.96
CA TYR A 69 -7.09 1.83 -3.43
C TYR A 69 -7.13 1.80 -4.95
N TYR A 70 -7.82 0.80 -5.50
CA TYR A 70 -8.10 0.69 -6.93
C TYR A 70 -9.48 1.26 -7.21
N SER A 71 -9.54 2.50 -7.68
CA SER A 71 -10.81 3.23 -7.84
C SER A 71 -11.71 2.67 -8.93
N ASP A 72 -11.15 1.97 -9.93
CA ASP A 72 -11.90 1.35 -11.01
C ASP A 72 -12.75 0.14 -10.56
N SER A 73 -12.36 -0.47 -9.44
CA SER A 73 -12.98 -1.69 -8.91
C SER A 73 -13.43 -1.53 -7.45
N GLU A 74 -13.23 -0.34 -6.89
CA GLU A 74 -13.51 0.02 -5.49
C GLU A 74 -12.84 -0.93 -4.48
N ARG A 75 -11.67 -1.47 -4.82
CA ARG A 75 -10.96 -2.46 -3.99
C ARG A 75 -9.85 -1.82 -3.17
N TRP A 76 -9.69 -2.31 -1.95
CA TRP A 76 -8.62 -1.91 -1.05
C TRP A 76 -7.68 -3.07 -0.83
N SER A 77 -6.37 -2.84 -0.83
CA SER A 77 -5.37 -3.86 -0.54
C SER A 77 -4.36 -3.30 0.44
N ILE A 78 -3.95 -4.08 1.43
CA ILE A 78 -2.90 -3.70 2.36
C ILE A 78 -1.62 -4.42 1.93
N PRO A 79 -0.50 -3.72 1.67
CA PRO A 79 0.76 -4.35 1.32
C PRO A 79 1.14 -5.47 2.30
N GLY A 80 1.50 -6.64 1.77
CA GLY A 80 1.82 -7.83 2.57
C GLY A 80 0.62 -8.63 3.07
N ILE A 81 -0.62 -8.19 2.80
CA ILE A 81 -1.85 -8.96 3.11
C ILE A 81 -2.46 -9.47 1.80
N THR A 82 -2.59 -10.78 1.68
CA THR A 82 -2.98 -11.50 0.45
C THR A 82 -4.45 -11.35 0.04
N SER A 83 -5.23 -10.49 0.68
CA SER A 83 -6.67 -10.35 0.40
C SER A 83 -7.11 -8.90 0.34
N ASP A 84 -7.86 -8.59 -0.72
CA ASP A 84 -8.58 -7.34 -0.84
C ASP A 84 -9.56 -7.17 0.34
N LYS A 85 -9.68 -5.96 0.83
CA LYS A 85 -10.53 -5.55 1.95
C LYS A 85 -11.61 -4.60 1.46
N GLY A 86 -12.76 -4.65 2.12
CA GLY A 86 -13.69 -3.52 2.11
C GLY A 86 -13.17 -2.40 3.00
N LEU A 87 -13.71 -1.18 2.81
CA LEU A 87 -13.33 0.00 3.59
C LEU A 87 -13.54 -0.22 5.11
N ASP A 88 -14.59 -0.91 5.50
CA ASP A 88 -14.87 -1.29 6.90
C ASP A 88 -13.71 -2.08 7.53
N LYS A 89 -13.23 -3.12 6.85
CA LYS A 89 -12.12 -3.96 7.29
C LYS A 89 -10.79 -3.20 7.29
N LEU A 90 -10.62 -2.29 6.34
CA LEU A 90 -9.46 -1.40 6.26
C LEU A 90 -9.40 -0.47 7.50
N LEU A 91 -10.50 0.19 7.84
CA LEU A 91 -10.55 1.09 8.98
C LEU A 91 -10.31 0.36 10.31
N ILE A 92 -10.81 -0.87 10.44
CA ILE A 92 -10.51 -1.72 11.60
C ILE A 92 -9.01 -2.03 11.68
N TYR A 93 -8.38 -2.39 10.56
CA TYR A 93 -6.95 -2.69 10.50
C TYR A 93 -6.10 -1.50 10.98
N PHE A 94 -6.32 -0.32 10.41
CA PHE A 94 -5.61 0.90 10.79
C PHE A 94 -5.83 1.26 12.26
N SER A 95 -7.06 1.13 12.77
CA SER A 95 -7.37 1.40 14.18
C SER A 95 -6.66 0.44 15.14
N GLN A 96 -6.46 -0.83 14.74
CA GLN A 96 -5.75 -1.81 15.57
C GLN A 96 -4.25 -1.57 15.58
N ASN A 97 -3.66 -1.17 14.46
CA ASN A 97 -2.24 -0.88 14.37
C ASN A 97 -1.86 0.44 15.03
N ALA A 98 -2.71 1.47 14.93
CA ALA A 98 -2.51 2.74 15.64
C ALA A 98 -2.37 2.51 17.16
N LYS A 99 -3.19 1.62 17.73
CA LYS A 99 -3.12 1.25 19.15
C LYS A 99 -1.85 0.49 19.55
N LYS A 100 -1.18 -0.20 18.62
CA LYS A 100 0.07 -0.90 18.90
C LYS A 100 1.29 0.03 18.89
N LYS A 101 1.16 1.22 18.29
CA LYS A 101 2.21 2.24 18.20
C LYS A 101 2.17 3.24 19.38
N MET A 102 1.13 3.20 20.22
CA MET A 102 1.01 3.96 21.47
C MET A 102 1.57 3.15 22.65
#